data_AF-A0A846GWA8-F1
#
_entry.id   AF-A0A846GWA8-F1
#
_cell.length_a   1.000
_cell.length_b   1.000
_cell.length_c   1.000
_cell.angle_alpha   90.00
_cell.angle_beta   90.00
_cell.angle_gamma   90.00
#
_symmetry.space_group_name_H-M   'P 1'
#
loop_
_entity.id
_entity.type
_entity.pdbx_description
1 polymer ?
#
loop_
_entity_poly.entity_id
_entity_poly.type
_entity_poly.pdbx_seq_one_letter_code
_entity_poly.pdbx_strand_id
1 'polypeptide(L)'
;MNNNAVIALMTKLELLYSESEDTFLTFQNPTLPVSPRDLSFRLTQSESDLTPQEALNASADFARLVNLIPAYSSIWSSDGRMLWDEYKILLNQALVASQTLTEAQKAELQAARDLLYDKKQVTDVLGTREELIDSPKLAAYKQYQNAYLDAQIEYNEQKLTAENSTDPQVKQDWLLNEPTYKIRVNHAYSDWIAKGYKEEVEEAFADIERLTGNNPQIAWADWKQAFRQSLLTDLNNQDFYETHFWPGDFFQPNSQTQWTTVNLDASEIAALTAKAPDSIRRMISRSGSTTDDSQALDLDISHLSVELTRVEIIRPWFTPSIFRSRCWKWPDAREPLSDGQEPPQGSLLGYTVSMIFARNLDIKLKPNSESNKQIVRKLQVDQPLYMGPLRLQPVNSNIDLQSVSTLKSAHLAPLSLKEATNSNVNRKVQSKTEEKITFDKFPDGTPIPTESFLRGDEFLAKGIRVAGAPETSYCANATVTAVRRAGTYGVQFPFLTSASPGQINRCNTIPIAITFTRPVRQVTLNFAGASVAYTMKAYNIEGRLLGTAKKEAVFRGGTFDVTFSSSDANISRVLFGYQAAITAIKEIRYEPSLKGSEEEPKIEGLQLIAFLCKKLPKSPNPDPRLNYS
;
A
#
# COMPACT_ATOMS: atom_id res chain seq x y z
N MET A 1 -22.32 -12.07 16.58
CA MET A 1 -20.93 -11.93 16.08
C MET A 1 -20.66 -10.45 15.99
N ASN A 2 -20.18 -9.87 17.09
CA ASN A 2 -20.14 -8.42 17.28
C ASN A 2 -18.69 -7.97 17.22
N ASN A 3 -18.24 -7.52 16.04
CA ASN A 3 -16.93 -6.87 15.92
C ASN A 3 -17.01 -5.42 16.46
N ASN A 4 -17.47 -5.28 17.70
CA ASN A 4 -17.85 -4.00 18.32
C ASN A 4 -16.66 -3.06 18.42
N ALA A 5 -15.46 -3.58 18.68
CA ALA A 5 -14.27 -2.75 18.76
C ALA A 5 -13.88 -2.16 17.38
N VAL A 6 -14.10 -2.88 16.27
CA VAL A 6 -13.94 -2.30 14.92
C VAL A 6 -15.01 -1.25 14.64
N ILE A 7 -16.28 -1.54 14.95
CA ILE A 7 -17.37 -0.57 14.78
C ILE A 7 -17.06 0.70 15.56
N ALA A 8 -16.67 0.55 16.83
CA ALA A 8 -16.36 1.66 17.72
C ALA A 8 -15.19 2.47 17.21
N LEU A 9 -14.09 1.82 16.79
CA LEU A 9 -12.93 2.50 16.20
C LEU A 9 -13.34 3.30 14.97
N MET A 10 -14.01 2.67 14.01
CA MET A 10 -14.43 3.34 12.77
C MET A 10 -15.40 4.49 13.03
N THR A 11 -16.34 4.31 13.97
CA THR A 11 -17.28 5.36 14.38
C THR A 11 -16.53 6.54 15.03
N LYS A 12 -15.54 6.25 15.89
CA LYS A 12 -14.70 7.28 16.50
C LYS A 12 -13.90 8.04 15.44
N LEU A 13 -13.32 7.34 14.47
CA LEU A 13 -12.58 7.94 13.36
C LEU A 13 -13.46 8.81 12.46
N GLU A 14 -14.69 8.40 12.15
CA GLU A 14 -15.64 9.26 11.44
C GLU A 14 -15.93 10.53 12.25
N LEU A 15 -16.10 10.45 13.57
CA LEU A 15 -16.34 11.62 14.42
C LEU A 15 -15.11 12.54 14.57
N LEU A 16 -13.90 11.98 14.51
CA LEU A 16 -12.65 12.74 14.63
C LEU A 16 -12.29 13.48 13.34
N TYR A 17 -12.51 12.85 12.17
CA TYR A 17 -11.99 13.34 10.89
C TYR A 17 -13.05 13.90 9.92
N SER A 18 -14.35 13.80 10.24
CA SER A 18 -15.39 14.40 9.39
C SER A 18 -15.44 15.92 9.61
N GLU A 19 -14.80 16.66 8.71
CA GLU A 19 -14.63 18.13 8.81
C GLU A 19 -15.88 18.91 8.36
N SER A 20 -16.63 18.37 7.41
CA SER A 20 -17.78 19.04 6.78
C SER A 20 -18.74 18.05 6.11
N GLU A 21 -19.93 18.52 5.73
CA GLU A 21 -20.94 17.74 4.97
C GLU A 21 -20.46 17.35 3.54
N ASP A 22 -19.43 18.03 3.03
CA ASP A 22 -18.81 17.77 1.72
C ASP A 22 -17.71 16.72 1.78
N THR A 23 -17.36 16.21 2.97
CA THR A 23 -16.30 15.23 3.16
C THR A 23 -16.85 13.93 3.70
N PHE A 24 -16.24 12.81 3.32
CA PHE A 24 -16.57 11.50 3.89
C PHE A 24 -15.31 10.66 4.05
N LEU A 25 -15.31 9.85 5.11
CA LEU A 25 -14.23 8.91 5.39
C LEU A 25 -14.57 7.55 4.79
N THR A 26 -13.57 6.89 4.21
CA THR A 26 -13.73 5.58 3.59
C THR A 26 -12.55 4.69 3.96
N PHE A 27 -12.84 3.53 4.54
CA PHE A 27 -11.87 2.70 5.25
C PHE A 27 -11.31 1.59 4.38
N GLN A 28 -10.00 1.38 4.45
CA GLN A 28 -9.35 0.23 3.81
C GLN A 28 -9.79 -1.07 4.48
N ASN A 29 -10.31 -2.02 3.71
CA ASN A 29 -10.66 -3.34 4.22
C ASN A 29 -10.44 -4.45 3.17
N PRO A 30 -9.37 -5.27 3.28
CA PRO A 30 -8.36 -5.24 4.35
C PRO A 30 -7.53 -3.95 4.33
N THR A 31 -6.87 -3.64 5.44
CA THR A 31 -5.90 -2.54 5.53
C THR A 31 -4.83 -2.63 4.46
N LEU A 32 -4.22 -1.49 4.11
CA LEU A 32 -3.06 -1.48 3.24
C LEU A 32 -1.77 -1.28 4.08
N PRO A 33 -0.94 -2.33 4.21
CA PRO A 33 0.42 -2.19 4.72
C PRO A 33 1.23 -1.23 3.85
N VAL A 34 1.93 -0.27 4.45
CA VAL A 34 2.81 0.64 3.71
C VAL A 34 4.17 0.67 4.40
N SER A 35 5.24 0.37 3.67
CA SER A 35 6.59 0.51 4.23
C SER A 35 7.07 1.97 4.13
N PRO A 36 7.86 2.45 5.10
CA PRO A 36 8.59 3.72 5.00
C PRO A 36 9.34 3.88 3.67
N ARG A 37 9.93 2.79 3.16
CA ARG A 37 10.65 2.76 1.88
C ARG A 37 9.75 3.11 0.69
N ASP A 38 8.50 2.63 0.67
CA ASP A 38 7.54 2.95 -0.41
C ASP A 38 7.13 4.44 -0.43
N LEU A 39 7.35 5.15 0.67
CA LEU A 39 7.09 6.58 0.83
C LEU A 39 8.36 7.43 0.66
N SER A 40 9.54 6.80 0.60
CA SER A 40 10.84 7.48 0.58
C SER A 40 11.19 8.17 -0.75
N PHE A 41 10.28 8.16 -1.74
CA PHE A 41 10.44 8.89 -3.01
C PHE A 41 10.35 10.41 -2.88
N ARG A 42 9.96 10.91 -1.69
CA ARG A 42 9.91 12.35 -1.36
C ARG A 42 11.10 12.84 -0.53
N LEU A 43 12.00 11.96 -0.15
CA LEU A 43 13.19 12.31 0.62
C LEU A 43 14.33 12.70 -0.32
N THR A 44 15.39 13.32 0.22
CA THR A 44 16.61 13.56 -0.57
C THR A 44 17.38 12.26 -0.81
N GLN A 45 18.31 12.27 -1.78
CA GLN A 45 19.13 11.09 -2.08
C GLN A 45 19.97 10.60 -0.89
N SER A 46 20.33 11.48 0.05
CA SER A 46 21.04 11.14 1.28
C SER A 46 20.15 10.54 2.38
N GLU A 47 18.84 10.74 2.28
CA GLU A 47 17.84 10.30 3.27
C GLU A 47 17.04 9.08 2.79
N SER A 48 17.06 8.82 1.48
CA SER A 48 16.36 7.70 0.84
C SER A 48 17.34 6.58 0.48
N ASP A 49 16.93 5.33 0.71
CA ASP A 49 17.63 4.14 0.25
C ASP A 49 17.19 3.70 -1.17
N LEU A 50 16.28 4.45 -1.79
CA LEU A 50 15.81 4.19 -3.14
C LEU A 50 16.81 4.66 -4.19
N THR A 51 16.99 3.85 -5.23
CA THR A 51 17.54 4.35 -6.49
C THR A 51 16.53 5.28 -7.19
N PRO A 52 16.97 6.18 -8.09
CA PRO A 52 16.07 7.02 -8.89
C PRO A 52 14.97 6.24 -9.60
N GLN A 53 15.30 5.04 -10.10
CA GLN A 53 14.36 4.16 -10.79
C GLN A 53 13.32 3.55 -9.84
N GLU A 54 13.74 3.11 -8.66
CA GLU A 54 12.81 2.58 -7.64
C GLU A 54 11.88 3.67 -7.12
N ALA A 55 12.40 4.89 -6.90
CA ALA A 55 11.57 6.01 -6.48
C ALA A 55 10.58 6.46 -7.55
N LEU A 56 10.95 6.42 -8.83
CA LEU A 56 10.01 6.73 -9.91
C LEU A 56 8.85 5.72 -9.92
N ASN A 57 9.14 4.43 -9.75
CA ASN A 57 8.10 3.40 -9.63
C ASN A 57 7.26 3.59 -8.36
N ALA A 58 7.87 3.89 -7.21
CA ALA A 58 7.14 4.13 -5.97
C ALA A 58 6.21 5.36 -6.09
N SER A 59 6.68 6.43 -6.72
CA SER A 59 5.88 7.61 -7.05
C SER A 59 4.72 7.28 -7.99
N ALA A 60 4.96 6.48 -9.04
CA ALA A 60 3.92 6.03 -9.96
C ALA A 60 2.87 5.15 -9.26
N ASP A 61 3.28 4.20 -8.43
CA ASP A 61 2.38 3.33 -7.69
C ASP A 61 1.54 4.14 -6.69
N PHE A 62 2.17 5.08 -5.96
CA PHE A 62 1.48 6.01 -5.08
C PHE A 62 0.44 6.83 -5.84
N ALA A 63 0.84 7.44 -6.96
CA ALA A 63 -0.03 8.26 -7.79
C ALA A 63 -1.23 7.45 -8.30
N ARG A 64 -1.03 6.21 -8.76
CA ARG A 64 -2.14 5.34 -9.20
C ARG A 64 -3.09 4.99 -8.05
N LEU A 65 -2.56 4.67 -6.87
CA LEU A 65 -3.39 4.34 -5.71
C LEU A 65 -4.32 5.49 -5.30
N VAL A 66 -3.76 6.68 -5.13
CA VAL A 66 -4.50 7.83 -4.59
C VAL A 66 -5.33 8.56 -5.64
N ASN A 67 -5.14 8.28 -6.93
CA ASN A 67 -5.97 8.83 -8.00
C ASN A 67 -7.09 7.89 -8.45
N LEU A 68 -7.24 6.70 -7.86
CA LEU A 68 -8.47 5.92 -8.01
C LEU A 68 -9.67 6.73 -7.52
N ILE A 69 -10.73 6.77 -8.32
CA ILE A 69 -11.96 7.46 -7.95
C ILE A 69 -12.65 6.65 -6.84
N PRO A 70 -12.93 7.24 -5.66
CA PRO A 70 -13.67 6.59 -4.60
C PRO A 70 -15.09 6.24 -5.02
N ALA A 71 -15.57 5.06 -4.65
CA ALA A 71 -16.99 4.86 -4.45
C ALA A 71 -17.48 5.68 -3.25
N TYR A 72 -18.74 6.11 -3.29
CA TYR A 72 -19.38 6.76 -2.15
C TYR A 72 -19.81 5.71 -1.10
N SER A 73 -18.87 5.29 -0.25
CA SER A 73 -19.09 4.25 0.75
C SER A 73 -18.09 4.32 1.91
N SER A 74 -18.50 3.88 3.10
CA SER A 74 -17.60 3.74 4.26
C SER A 74 -16.51 2.67 4.06
N ILE A 75 -16.60 1.77 3.07
CA ILE A 75 -15.48 0.92 2.66
C ILE A 75 -14.85 1.46 1.40
N TRP A 76 -13.53 1.52 1.40
CA TRP A 76 -12.78 1.88 0.21
C TRP A 76 -13.02 0.87 -0.89
N SER A 77 -13.49 1.39 -2.01
CA SER A 77 -13.58 0.65 -3.26
C SER A 77 -13.54 1.64 -4.42
N SER A 78 -13.14 1.16 -5.58
CA SER A 78 -13.10 1.91 -6.82
C SER A 78 -13.54 0.99 -7.95
N ASP A 79 -14.08 1.57 -9.02
CA ASP A 79 -14.34 0.86 -10.27
C ASP A 79 -13.11 0.80 -11.20
N GLY A 80 -11.97 1.31 -10.73
CA GLY A 80 -10.69 1.31 -11.43
C GLY A 80 -10.43 2.56 -12.27
N ARG A 81 -11.41 3.47 -12.37
CA ARG A 81 -11.21 4.74 -13.10
C ARG A 81 -10.34 5.69 -12.30
N MET A 82 -9.50 6.42 -13.03
CA MET A 82 -8.57 7.38 -12.46
C MET A 82 -9.11 8.80 -12.56
N LEU A 83 -8.86 9.58 -11.52
CA LEU A 83 -9.19 10.99 -11.43
C LEU A 83 -8.59 11.79 -12.60
N TRP A 84 -7.34 11.49 -12.98
CA TRP A 84 -6.68 12.17 -14.08
C TRP A 84 -7.33 11.88 -15.45
N ASP A 85 -8.00 10.73 -15.62
CA ASP A 85 -8.66 10.40 -16.88
C ASP A 85 -9.94 11.22 -17.04
N GLU A 86 -10.77 11.28 -16.00
CA GLU A 86 -11.96 12.14 -15.96
C GLU A 86 -11.58 13.62 -16.07
N TYR A 87 -10.50 14.04 -15.40
CA TYR A 87 -9.99 15.41 -15.48
C TYR A 87 -9.45 15.75 -16.88
N LYS A 88 -8.76 14.81 -17.55
CA LYS A 88 -8.32 14.94 -18.94
C LYS A 88 -9.49 15.07 -19.90
N ILE A 89 -10.55 14.27 -19.71
CA ILE A 89 -11.78 14.36 -20.50
C ILE A 89 -12.41 15.73 -20.32
N LEU A 90 -12.57 16.18 -19.07
CA LEU A 90 -13.07 17.50 -18.72
C LEU A 90 -12.31 18.60 -19.45
N LEU A 91 -10.99 18.69 -19.21
CA LEU A 91 -10.14 19.72 -19.80
C LEU A 91 -10.19 19.74 -21.33
N ASN A 92 -10.29 18.59 -21.98
CA ASN A 92 -10.24 18.51 -23.44
C ASN A 92 -11.60 18.69 -24.13
N GLN A 93 -12.72 18.38 -23.46
CA GLN A 93 -14.02 18.29 -24.12
C GLN A 93 -15.04 19.34 -23.66
N ALA A 94 -14.84 20.03 -22.53
CA ALA A 94 -15.78 21.04 -22.07
C ALA A 94 -15.81 22.29 -22.97
N LEU A 95 -17.01 22.87 -23.13
CA LEU A 95 -17.18 24.23 -23.60
C LEU A 95 -17.00 25.19 -22.43
N VAL A 96 -16.21 26.24 -22.64
CA VAL A 96 -15.77 27.17 -21.59
C VAL A 96 -16.31 28.56 -21.92
N ALA A 97 -16.86 29.25 -20.93
CA ALA A 97 -17.42 30.57 -21.13
C ALA A 97 -16.36 31.60 -21.51
N SER A 98 -16.68 32.54 -22.37
CA SER A 98 -15.74 33.57 -22.84
C SER A 98 -15.94 34.90 -22.10
N GLN A 99 -14.90 35.35 -21.38
CA GLN A 99 -14.73 36.71 -20.88
C GLN A 99 -13.23 37.06 -20.94
N THR A 100 -12.85 38.33 -21.11
CA THR A 100 -11.43 38.75 -21.21
C THR A 100 -11.03 39.56 -19.98
N LEU A 101 -9.81 39.32 -19.45
CA LEU A 101 -9.26 40.10 -18.34
C LEU A 101 -8.73 41.42 -18.89
N THR A 102 -8.95 42.50 -18.14
CA THR A 102 -8.16 43.72 -18.29
C THR A 102 -6.70 43.47 -17.88
N GLU A 103 -5.76 44.27 -18.37
CA GLU A 103 -4.34 44.16 -17.98
C GLU A 103 -4.14 44.32 -16.46
N ALA A 104 -4.95 45.15 -15.80
CA ALA A 104 -4.93 45.29 -14.34
C ALA A 104 -5.27 43.98 -13.62
N GLN A 105 -6.30 43.28 -14.09
CA GLN A 105 -6.72 41.99 -13.53
C GLN A 105 -5.70 40.87 -13.79
N LYS A 106 -4.96 40.92 -14.91
CA LYS A 106 -3.85 40.00 -15.16
C LYS A 106 -2.71 40.22 -14.17
N ALA A 107 -2.35 41.49 -13.92
CA ALA A 107 -1.32 41.83 -12.94
C ALA A 107 -1.72 41.41 -11.51
N GLU A 108 -3.00 41.62 -11.15
CA GLU A 108 -3.56 41.19 -9.87
C GLU A 108 -3.52 39.66 -9.70
N LEU A 109 -3.91 38.92 -10.74
CA LEU A 109 -3.85 37.45 -10.74
C LEU A 109 -2.41 36.93 -10.59
N GLN A 110 -1.47 37.57 -11.27
CA GLN A 110 -0.06 37.20 -11.17
C GLN A 110 0.49 37.49 -9.76
N ALA A 111 0.17 38.65 -9.17
CA ALA A 111 0.59 38.99 -7.81
C ALA A 111 0.06 37.99 -6.76
N ALA A 112 -1.21 37.56 -6.89
CA ALA A 112 -1.78 36.54 -6.01
C ALA A 112 -1.07 35.17 -6.18
N ARG A 113 -0.67 34.81 -7.40
CA ARG A 113 0.11 33.58 -7.66
C ARG A 113 1.51 33.65 -7.08
N ASP A 114 2.19 34.76 -7.26
CA ASP A 114 3.56 34.97 -6.75
C ASP A 114 3.60 35.02 -5.22
N LEU A 115 2.49 35.38 -4.56
CA LEU A 115 2.36 35.27 -3.10
C LEU A 115 2.34 33.81 -2.64
N LEU A 116 1.72 32.92 -3.42
CA LEU A 116 1.46 31.54 -3.04
C LEU A 116 2.54 30.56 -3.49
N TYR A 117 3.19 30.81 -4.62
CA TYR A 117 4.08 29.84 -5.26
C TYR A 117 5.39 30.48 -5.74
N ASP A 118 6.50 29.77 -5.51
CA ASP A 118 7.81 30.07 -6.08
C ASP A 118 8.15 29.05 -7.16
N LYS A 119 8.90 29.46 -8.19
CA LYS A 119 9.57 28.52 -9.10
C LYS A 119 10.95 28.19 -8.57
N LYS A 120 11.23 26.91 -8.26
CA LYS A 120 12.57 26.47 -7.82
C LYS A 120 13.00 25.17 -8.50
N GLN A 121 14.30 25.00 -8.62
CA GLN A 121 14.90 23.71 -8.94
C GLN A 121 14.82 22.82 -7.69
N VAL A 122 14.02 21.77 -7.76
CA VAL A 122 13.91 20.74 -6.73
C VAL A 122 14.81 19.58 -7.15
N THR A 123 15.71 19.20 -6.26
CA THR A 123 16.56 18.01 -6.41
C THR A 123 16.14 16.98 -5.37
N ASP A 124 15.42 15.97 -5.79
CA ASP A 124 15.13 14.78 -4.99
C ASP A 124 15.75 13.54 -5.68
N VAL A 125 15.44 12.35 -5.20
CA VAL A 125 15.96 11.10 -5.76
C VAL A 125 15.50 10.88 -7.23
N LEU A 126 14.43 11.55 -7.69
CA LEU A 126 13.99 11.51 -9.09
C LEU A 126 14.81 12.43 -10.01
N GLY A 127 15.72 13.25 -9.45
CA GLY A 127 16.58 14.16 -10.17
C GLY A 127 16.25 15.63 -9.93
N THR A 128 16.86 16.50 -10.74
CA THR A 128 16.66 17.96 -10.65
C THR A 128 15.63 18.43 -11.67
N ARG A 129 14.57 19.08 -11.20
CA ARG A 129 13.50 19.63 -12.05
C ARG A 129 13.00 20.97 -11.52
N GLU A 130 12.55 21.84 -12.42
CA GLU A 130 11.91 23.09 -12.05
C GLU A 130 10.45 22.81 -11.65
N GLU A 131 10.11 23.11 -10.40
CA GLU A 131 8.76 22.93 -9.86
C GLU A 131 8.22 24.26 -9.32
N LEU A 132 6.90 24.39 -9.39
CA LEU A 132 6.18 25.32 -8.54
C LEU A 132 6.10 24.72 -7.15
N ILE A 133 6.84 25.31 -6.22
CA ILE A 133 6.78 24.94 -4.81
C ILE A 133 5.97 25.98 -4.04
N ASP A 134 5.49 25.61 -2.86
CA ASP A 134 4.88 26.56 -1.94
C ASP A 134 5.86 27.71 -1.63
N SER A 135 5.38 28.94 -1.69
CA SER A 135 6.12 30.08 -1.16
C SER A 135 6.35 29.91 0.35
N PRO A 136 7.31 30.63 0.96
CA PRO A 136 7.47 30.61 2.42
C PRO A 136 6.18 30.92 3.19
N LYS A 137 5.30 31.77 2.63
CA LYS A 137 4.00 32.08 3.23
C LYS A 137 3.04 30.91 3.13
N LEU A 138 2.90 30.28 1.96
CA LEU A 138 2.02 29.12 1.79
C LEU A 138 2.50 27.90 2.59
N ALA A 139 3.82 27.69 2.67
CA ALA A 139 4.40 26.63 3.49
C ALA A 139 4.09 26.86 4.99
N ALA A 140 4.26 28.08 5.50
CA ALA A 140 3.90 28.44 6.86
C ALA A 140 2.39 28.29 7.10
N TYR A 141 1.55 28.73 6.15
CA TYR A 141 0.11 28.53 6.21
C TYR A 141 -0.26 27.07 6.42
N LYS A 142 0.25 26.16 5.59
CA LYS A 142 -0.03 24.72 5.70
C LYS A 142 0.50 24.13 7.00
N GLN A 143 1.69 24.55 7.44
CA GLN A 143 2.25 24.11 8.71
C GLN A 143 1.35 24.46 9.90
N TYR A 144 0.92 25.72 10.01
CA TYR A 144 0.08 26.15 11.12
C TYR A 144 -1.39 25.72 10.99
N GLN A 145 -1.88 25.54 9.76
CA GLN A 145 -3.16 24.88 9.51
C GLN A 145 -3.16 23.46 10.09
N ASN A 146 -2.12 22.67 9.79
CA ASN A 146 -1.98 21.32 10.33
C ASN A 146 -1.88 21.33 11.86
N ALA A 147 -1.08 22.22 12.46
CA ALA A 147 -1.00 22.35 13.92
C ALA A 147 -2.35 22.70 14.57
N TYR A 148 -3.18 23.52 13.90
CA TYR A 148 -4.54 23.80 14.35
C TYR A 148 -5.45 22.57 14.26
N LEU A 149 -5.42 21.84 13.13
CA LEU A 149 -6.17 20.61 12.97
C LEU A 149 -5.76 19.54 13.99
N ASP A 150 -4.46 19.39 14.24
CA ASP A 150 -3.94 18.46 15.24
C ASP A 150 -4.44 18.80 16.65
N ALA A 151 -4.42 20.09 17.02
CA ALA A 151 -4.99 20.54 18.30
C ALA A 151 -6.50 20.29 18.40
N GLN A 152 -7.25 20.46 17.30
CA GLN A 152 -8.68 20.13 17.26
C GLN A 152 -8.94 18.63 17.42
N ILE A 153 -8.14 17.79 16.74
CA ILE A 153 -8.22 16.34 16.84
C ILE A 153 -7.91 15.90 18.27
N GLU A 154 -6.86 16.44 18.91
CA GLU A 154 -6.54 16.16 20.33
C GLU A 154 -7.70 16.55 21.25
N TYR A 155 -8.26 17.75 21.09
CA TYR A 155 -9.42 18.20 21.88
C TYR A 155 -10.63 17.26 21.69
N ASN A 156 -10.94 16.90 20.46
CA ASN A 156 -12.08 16.04 20.13
C ASN A 156 -11.88 14.61 20.64
N GLU A 157 -10.66 14.08 20.60
CA GLU A 157 -10.33 12.77 21.17
C GLU A 157 -10.65 12.73 22.67
N GLN A 158 -10.13 13.71 23.42
CA GLN A 158 -10.35 13.77 24.87
C GLN A 158 -11.83 13.96 25.22
N LYS A 159 -12.52 14.82 24.47
CA LYS A 159 -13.96 15.04 24.60
C LYS A 159 -14.76 13.76 24.35
N LEU A 160 -14.49 13.08 23.23
CA LEU A 160 -15.18 11.85 22.87
C LEU A 160 -14.92 10.74 23.89
N THR A 161 -13.70 10.60 24.38
CA THR A 161 -13.39 9.64 25.45
C THR A 161 -14.19 9.93 26.71
N ALA A 162 -14.26 11.18 27.16
CA ALA A 162 -15.03 11.55 28.34
C ALA A 162 -16.55 11.34 28.18
N GLU A 163 -17.10 11.70 27.03
CA GLU A 163 -18.53 11.55 26.73
C GLU A 163 -18.97 10.09 26.63
N ASN A 164 -18.09 9.20 26.20
CA ASN A 164 -18.39 7.79 25.96
C ASN A 164 -17.89 6.86 27.07
N SER A 165 -17.10 7.34 28.02
CA SER A 165 -16.66 6.55 29.18
C SER A 165 -17.74 6.45 30.26
N THR A 166 -17.76 5.33 30.99
CA THR A 166 -18.54 5.19 32.23
C THR A 166 -17.74 5.51 33.50
N ASP A 167 -16.42 5.72 33.39
CA ASP A 167 -15.55 6.00 34.52
C ASP A 167 -15.74 7.44 35.03
N PRO A 168 -16.17 7.66 36.30
CA PRO A 168 -16.30 8.99 36.87
C PRO A 168 -14.99 9.79 36.90
N GLN A 169 -13.84 9.12 37.03
CA GLN A 169 -12.54 9.77 37.05
C GLN A 169 -12.21 10.36 35.68
N VAL A 170 -12.41 9.61 34.59
CA VAL A 170 -12.21 10.11 33.21
C VAL A 170 -13.08 11.34 32.94
N LYS A 171 -14.33 11.34 33.41
CA LYS A 171 -15.24 12.50 33.28
C LYS A 171 -14.77 13.70 34.10
N GLN A 172 -14.32 13.47 35.33
CA GLN A 172 -13.81 14.53 36.19
C GLN A 172 -12.51 15.13 35.64
N ASP A 173 -11.61 14.29 35.13
CA ASP A 173 -10.36 14.71 34.50
C ASP A 173 -10.64 15.57 33.26
N TRP A 174 -11.64 15.22 32.45
CA TRP A 174 -12.08 16.06 31.34
C TRP A 174 -12.60 17.42 31.81
N LEU A 175 -13.48 17.47 32.82
CA LEU A 175 -14.00 18.76 33.33
C LEU A 175 -12.89 19.69 33.83
N LEU A 176 -11.82 19.14 34.40
CA LEU A 176 -10.67 19.91 34.88
C LEU A 176 -9.76 20.37 33.72
N ASN A 177 -9.59 19.53 32.68
CA ASN A 177 -8.61 19.76 31.62
C ASN A 177 -9.20 20.35 30.32
N GLU A 178 -10.51 20.30 30.10
CA GLU A 178 -11.19 20.86 28.92
C GLU A 178 -10.75 22.31 28.63
N PRO A 179 -10.69 23.24 29.62
CA PRO A 179 -10.24 24.61 29.35
C PRO A 179 -8.83 24.66 28.76
N THR A 180 -7.92 23.79 29.22
CA THR A 180 -6.54 23.71 28.72
C THR A 180 -6.52 23.26 27.27
N TYR A 181 -7.24 22.20 26.91
CA TYR A 181 -7.32 21.75 25.51
C TYR A 181 -7.95 22.82 24.61
N LYS A 182 -9.01 23.49 25.08
CA LYS A 182 -9.64 24.59 24.35
C LYS A 182 -8.69 25.78 24.14
N ILE A 183 -7.88 26.13 25.15
CA ILE A 183 -6.85 27.17 25.03
C ILE A 183 -5.81 26.78 23.97
N ARG A 184 -5.38 25.50 23.91
CA ARG A 184 -4.45 25.02 22.87
C ARG A 184 -5.02 25.19 21.47
N VAL A 185 -6.27 24.81 21.24
CA VAL A 185 -6.97 25.01 19.96
C VAL A 185 -7.00 26.50 19.59
N ASN A 186 -7.38 27.37 20.53
CA ASN A 186 -7.43 28.81 20.30
C ASN A 186 -6.04 29.41 20.00
N HIS A 187 -5.00 28.94 20.69
CA HIS A 187 -3.62 29.35 20.43
C HIS A 187 -3.15 28.91 19.05
N ALA A 188 -3.40 27.65 18.67
CA ALA A 188 -3.03 27.13 17.36
C ALA A 188 -3.74 27.89 16.23
N TYR A 189 -5.02 28.25 16.43
CA TYR A 189 -5.77 29.10 15.50
C TYR A 189 -5.17 30.51 15.39
N SER A 190 -4.80 31.11 16.53
CA SER A 190 -4.18 32.45 16.57
C SER A 190 -2.79 32.44 15.90
N ASP A 191 -2.02 31.37 16.10
CA ASP A 191 -0.73 31.16 15.43
C ASP A 191 -0.92 30.94 13.92
N TRP A 192 -1.99 30.26 13.49
CA TRP A 192 -2.30 30.15 12.07
C TRP A 192 -2.61 31.50 11.44
N ILE A 193 -3.38 32.35 12.11
CA ILE A 193 -3.61 33.73 11.67
C ILE A 193 -2.30 34.51 11.58
N ALA A 194 -1.56 34.59 12.69
CA ALA A 194 -0.42 35.51 12.81
C ALA A 194 0.88 35.02 12.18
N LYS A 195 1.21 33.73 12.32
CA LYS A 195 2.47 33.11 11.86
C LYS A 195 2.27 32.31 10.57
N GLY A 196 1.07 31.82 10.33
CA GLY A 196 0.69 31.13 9.10
C GLY A 196 0.17 32.05 7.99
N TYR A 197 0.13 33.38 8.20
CA TYR A 197 -0.34 34.34 7.18
C TYR A 197 -1.73 34.00 6.65
N LYS A 198 -2.62 33.50 7.52
CA LYS A 198 -3.92 32.92 7.12
C LYS A 198 -4.72 33.86 6.23
N GLU A 199 -4.88 35.11 6.66
CA GLU A 199 -5.71 36.10 5.98
C GLU A 199 -5.15 36.42 4.58
N GLU A 200 -3.83 36.65 4.47
CA GLU A 200 -3.20 37.00 3.18
C GLU A 200 -3.20 35.83 2.20
N VAL A 201 -2.99 34.60 2.69
CA VAL A 201 -3.02 33.39 1.86
C VAL A 201 -4.45 33.09 1.40
N GLU A 202 -5.44 33.20 2.28
CA GLU A 202 -6.85 33.02 1.91
C GLU A 202 -7.35 34.13 0.98
N GLU A 203 -6.91 35.38 1.16
CA GLU A 203 -7.19 36.49 0.25
C GLU A 203 -6.58 36.22 -1.14
N ALA A 204 -5.32 35.78 -1.22
CA ALA A 204 -4.71 35.41 -2.49
C ALA A 204 -5.43 34.25 -3.20
N PHE A 205 -5.87 33.22 -2.45
CA PHE A 205 -6.72 32.17 -3.01
C PHE A 205 -8.06 32.71 -3.51
N ALA A 206 -8.71 33.59 -2.75
CA ALA A 206 -9.97 34.22 -3.13
C ALA A 206 -9.82 35.12 -4.36
N ASP A 207 -8.72 35.85 -4.49
CA ASP A 207 -8.40 36.66 -5.66
C ASP A 207 -8.16 35.80 -6.89
N ILE A 208 -7.40 34.71 -6.76
CA ILE A 208 -7.26 33.73 -7.85
C ILE A 208 -8.64 33.21 -8.25
N GLU A 209 -9.47 32.77 -7.31
CA GLU A 209 -10.81 32.24 -7.61
C GLU A 209 -11.71 33.29 -8.28
N ARG A 210 -11.73 34.52 -7.78
CA ARG A 210 -12.50 35.63 -8.36
C ARG A 210 -12.03 35.97 -9.77
N LEU A 211 -10.72 36.11 -9.98
CA LEU A 211 -10.15 36.53 -11.27
C LEU A 211 -10.21 35.42 -12.31
N THR A 212 -9.99 34.16 -11.91
CA THR A 212 -10.15 33.00 -12.78
C THR A 212 -11.62 32.69 -13.08
N GLY A 213 -12.52 32.88 -12.11
CA GLY A 213 -13.98 32.79 -12.32
C GLY A 213 -14.50 33.85 -13.29
N ASN A 214 -13.91 35.04 -13.28
CA ASN A 214 -14.21 36.13 -14.22
C ASN A 214 -13.53 35.95 -15.60
N ASN A 215 -12.55 35.05 -15.73
CA ASN A 215 -11.98 34.68 -17.04
C ASN A 215 -11.67 33.18 -17.12
N PRO A 216 -12.71 32.40 -17.47
CA PRO A 216 -12.62 30.96 -17.58
C PRO A 216 -11.58 30.45 -18.57
N GLN A 217 -11.32 31.17 -19.67
CA GLN A 217 -10.45 30.71 -20.75
C GLN A 217 -8.97 30.70 -20.35
N ILE A 218 -8.52 31.74 -19.65
CA ILE A 218 -7.15 31.80 -19.12
C ILE A 218 -6.95 30.72 -18.05
N ALA A 219 -7.89 30.63 -17.11
CA ALA A 219 -7.86 29.59 -16.09
C ALA A 219 -7.78 28.18 -16.71
N TRP A 220 -8.58 27.93 -17.74
CA TRP A 220 -8.58 26.66 -18.45
C TRP A 220 -7.27 26.36 -19.18
N ALA A 221 -6.65 27.38 -19.77
CA ALA A 221 -5.35 27.26 -20.41
C ALA A 221 -4.26 26.90 -19.39
N ASP A 222 -4.26 27.57 -18.23
CA ASP A 222 -3.33 27.30 -17.14
C ASP A 222 -3.51 25.89 -16.57
N TRP A 223 -4.76 25.44 -16.38
CA TRP A 223 -5.04 24.08 -15.92
C TRP A 223 -4.60 23.02 -16.93
N LYS A 224 -4.81 23.26 -18.24
CA LYS A 224 -4.27 22.40 -19.30
C LYS A 224 -2.76 22.35 -19.27
N GLN A 225 -2.11 23.47 -19.02
CA GLN A 225 -0.65 23.53 -18.96
C GLN A 225 -0.12 22.77 -17.74
N ALA A 226 -0.63 23.04 -16.54
CA ALA A 226 -0.24 22.33 -15.32
C ALA A 226 -0.46 20.81 -15.44
N PHE A 227 -1.59 20.41 -16.05
CA PHE A 227 -1.88 19.01 -16.33
C PHE A 227 -0.83 18.37 -17.25
N ARG A 228 -0.50 19.02 -18.37
CA ARG A 228 0.52 18.52 -19.31
C ARG A 228 1.92 18.44 -18.70
N GLN A 229 2.29 19.43 -17.88
CA GLN A 229 3.62 19.52 -17.28
C GLN A 229 3.86 18.46 -16.20
N SER A 230 2.81 17.96 -15.57
CA SER A 230 2.91 16.93 -14.52
C SER A 230 2.94 15.50 -15.07
N LEU A 231 2.97 15.32 -16.39
CA LEU A 231 3.01 13.99 -17.01
C LEU A 231 4.40 13.38 -16.86
N LEU A 232 4.46 12.21 -16.23
CA LEU A 232 5.65 11.37 -16.08
C LEU A 232 5.38 9.98 -16.66
N THR A 233 6.44 9.26 -17.01
CA THR A 233 6.35 7.89 -17.53
C THR A 233 7.22 6.98 -16.67
N ASP A 234 6.64 5.89 -16.15
CA ASP A 234 7.34 4.93 -15.31
C ASP A 234 8.23 3.95 -16.12
N LEU A 235 8.94 3.06 -15.42
CA LEU A 235 9.85 2.09 -16.07
C LEU A 235 9.13 1.02 -16.90
N ASN A 236 7.81 0.85 -16.71
CA ASN A 236 6.98 -0.05 -17.51
C ASN A 236 6.37 0.69 -18.72
N ASN A 237 6.83 1.91 -19.01
CA ASN A 237 6.33 2.77 -20.06
C ASN A 237 4.84 3.10 -19.89
N GLN A 238 4.39 3.23 -18.63
CA GLN A 238 3.04 3.66 -18.30
C GLN A 238 3.05 5.10 -17.78
N ASP A 239 2.25 5.93 -18.43
CA ASP A 239 2.06 7.32 -18.03
C ASP A 239 1.34 7.42 -16.67
N PHE A 240 1.72 8.41 -15.89
CA PHE A 240 1.05 8.84 -14.67
C PHE A 240 1.23 10.35 -14.48
N TYR A 241 0.39 10.96 -13.65
CA TYR A 241 0.51 12.37 -13.33
C TYR A 241 1.08 12.53 -11.92
N GLU A 242 2.14 13.33 -11.81
CA GLU A 242 2.87 13.55 -10.56
C GLU A 242 1.89 13.85 -9.41
N THR A 243 1.95 13.01 -8.40
CA THR A 243 1.11 13.10 -7.21
C THR A 243 1.96 12.66 -6.04
N HIS A 244 1.88 13.42 -4.95
CA HIS A 244 2.71 13.22 -3.77
C HIS A 244 1.94 13.62 -2.51
N PHE A 245 2.64 13.68 -1.38
CA PHE A 245 2.01 13.92 -0.08
C PHE A 245 2.84 14.86 0.79
N TRP A 246 2.17 15.45 1.78
CA TRP A 246 2.77 16.37 2.74
C TRP A 246 2.29 16.06 4.17
N PRO A 247 3.18 16.11 5.19
CA PRO A 247 4.64 16.27 5.11
C PRO A 247 5.34 15.11 4.39
N GLY A 248 6.42 15.38 3.65
CA GLY A 248 7.12 14.37 2.84
C GLY A 248 7.91 13.34 3.65
N ASP A 249 8.13 13.61 4.93
CA ASP A 249 8.94 12.83 5.87
C ASP A 249 8.13 12.33 7.07
N PHE A 250 6.79 12.39 7.04
CA PHE A 250 5.91 12.10 8.19
C PHE A 250 6.15 10.73 8.85
N PHE A 251 6.72 9.81 8.07
CA PHE A 251 7.06 8.44 8.43
C PHE A 251 8.53 8.29 8.85
N GLN A 252 9.29 9.36 9.07
CA GLN A 252 10.67 9.27 9.59
C GLN A 252 10.68 9.39 11.12
N PRO A 253 11.56 8.65 11.84
CA PRO A 253 11.61 8.71 13.31
C PRO A 253 11.91 10.10 13.89
N ASN A 254 12.58 10.96 13.12
CA ASN A 254 12.96 12.33 13.48
C ASN A 254 12.00 13.40 12.92
N SER A 255 10.89 13.01 12.30
CA SER A 255 9.90 13.94 11.78
C SER A 255 9.22 14.75 12.89
N GLN A 256 8.80 15.97 12.57
CA GLN A 256 8.00 16.81 13.44
C GLN A 256 6.49 16.52 13.36
N THR A 257 6.06 15.55 12.54
CA THR A 257 4.65 15.16 12.42
C THR A 257 4.10 14.65 13.75
N GLN A 258 2.96 15.20 14.16
CA GLN A 258 2.26 14.77 15.36
C GLN A 258 1.45 13.51 15.09
N TRP A 259 1.48 12.59 16.06
CA TRP A 259 0.69 11.37 16.05
C TRP A 259 -0.29 11.42 17.22
N THR A 260 -1.58 11.33 16.93
CA THR A 260 -2.62 11.30 17.95
C THR A 260 -2.83 9.87 18.43
N THR A 261 -2.67 9.63 19.72
CA THR A 261 -3.05 8.36 20.34
C THR A 261 -4.56 8.31 20.53
N VAL A 262 -5.22 7.36 19.87
CA VAL A 262 -6.63 7.04 20.07
C VAL A 262 -6.73 5.84 21.00
N ASN A 263 -7.54 5.98 22.05
CA ASN A 263 -7.81 4.91 23.01
C ASN A 263 -9.28 4.48 22.95
N LEU A 264 -9.54 3.22 23.25
CA LEU A 264 -10.89 2.67 23.39
C LEU A 264 -10.91 1.71 24.57
N ASP A 265 -11.61 2.07 25.64
CA ASP A 265 -11.97 1.13 26.70
C ASP A 265 -13.28 0.36 26.40
N ALA A 266 -13.62 -0.62 27.23
CA ALA A 266 -14.82 -1.43 27.05
C ALA A 266 -16.14 -0.62 27.05
N SER A 267 -16.20 0.48 27.80
CA SER A 267 -17.37 1.36 27.88
C SER A 267 -17.50 2.24 26.64
N GLU A 268 -16.38 2.80 26.17
CA GLU A 268 -16.31 3.53 24.90
C GLU A 268 -16.70 2.62 23.73
N ILE A 269 -16.21 1.38 23.69
CA ILE A 269 -16.55 0.41 22.64
C ILE A 269 -18.08 0.21 22.58
N ALA A 270 -18.73 0.02 23.73
CA ALA A 270 -20.17 -0.17 23.79
C ALA A 270 -20.93 1.09 23.32
N ALA A 271 -20.55 2.26 23.83
CA ALA A 271 -21.20 3.53 23.52
C ALA A 271 -21.05 3.92 22.04
N LEU A 272 -19.85 3.80 21.48
CA LEU A 272 -19.58 4.14 20.08
C LEU A 272 -20.20 3.13 19.12
N THR A 273 -20.24 1.84 19.47
CA THR A 273 -20.99 0.84 18.70
C THR A 273 -22.48 1.18 18.64
N ALA A 274 -23.05 1.71 19.73
CA ALA A 274 -24.45 2.15 19.75
C ALA A 274 -24.68 3.40 18.87
N LYS A 275 -23.68 4.27 18.72
CA LYS A 275 -23.72 5.47 17.86
C LYS A 275 -23.37 5.23 16.39
N ALA A 276 -22.94 4.00 16.04
CA ALA A 276 -22.47 3.69 14.70
C ALA A 276 -23.52 3.95 13.62
N PRO A 277 -23.17 4.67 12.54
CA PRO A 277 -24.01 4.82 11.35
C PRO A 277 -24.32 3.48 10.67
N ASP A 278 -25.44 3.42 9.96
CA ASP A 278 -25.85 2.20 9.25
C ASP A 278 -24.82 1.76 8.19
N SER A 279 -24.09 2.69 7.59
CA SER A 279 -23.02 2.41 6.63
C SER A 279 -21.89 1.58 7.26
N ILE A 280 -21.45 1.93 8.47
CA ILE A 280 -20.46 1.16 9.25
C ILE A 280 -21.07 -0.17 9.71
N ARG A 281 -22.32 -0.18 10.21
CA ARG A 281 -22.97 -1.44 10.67
C ARG A 281 -23.08 -2.48 9.55
N ARG A 282 -23.50 -2.06 8.35
CA ARG A 282 -23.68 -2.94 7.18
C ARG A 282 -22.37 -3.56 6.68
N MET A 283 -21.24 -2.93 6.96
CA MET A 283 -19.91 -3.42 6.60
C MET A 283 -19.64 -4.81 7.17
N ILE A 284 -19.99 -5.02 8.44
CA ILE A 284 -19.75 -6.28 9.15
C ILE A 284 -20.78 -7.34 8.71
N SER A 285 -21.98 -6.93 8.31
CA SER A 285 -23.02 -7.84 7.82
C SER A 285 -22.72 -8.41 6.42
N ARG A 286 -22.07 -7.66 5.52
CA ARG A 286 -21.71 -8.13 4.15
C ARG A 286 -20.45 -9.00 4.10
N SER A 287 -19.66 -9.06 5.17
CA SER A 287 -18.55 -10.02 5.28
C SER A 287 -19.01 -11.47 5.53
N GLY A 288 -20.33 -11.73 5.56
CA GLY A 288 -20.94 -13.04 5.82
C GLY A 288 -21.66 -13.68 4.63
N SER A 289 -21.34 -13.32 3.38
CA SER A 289 -22.01 -13.88 2.19
C SER A 289 -21.02 -14.17 1.06
N THR A 290 -20.43 -15.37 1.10
CA THR A 290 -20.54 -16.44 0.08
C THR A 290 -19.47 -17.50 0.41
N THR A 291 -19.93 -18.70 0.83
CA THR A 291 -19.20 -19.99 0.82
C THR A 291 -17.77 -20.03 1.39
N ASP A 292 -17.67 -20.55 2.62
CA ASP A 292 -16.46 -20.93 3.39
C ASP A 292 -15.44 -19.83 3.80
N ASP A 293 -15.21 -19.77 5.12
CA ASP A 293 -14.11 -19.09 5.86
C ASP A 293 -14.11 -17.59 6.20
N SER A 294 -15.11 -16.78 5.82
CA SER A 294 -15.20 -15.39 6.32
C SER A 294 -15.86 -15.27 7.71
N GLN A 295 -15.25 -15.91 8.73
CA GLN A 295 -15.69 -15.77 10.13
C GLN A 295 -15.31 -14.41 10.69
N ALA A 296 -16.31 -13.58 11.00
CA ALA A 296 -16.14 -12.32 11.71
C ALA A 296 -15.33 -12.52 13.01
N LEU A 297 -14.33 -11.66 13.24
CA LEU A 297 -13.50 -11.68 14.44
C LEU A 297 -14.27 -11.09 15.61
N ASP A 298 -14.68 -11.94 16.54
CA ASP A 298 -15.32 -11.58 17.79
C ASP A 298 -14.26 -11.54 18.91
N LEU A 299 -13.39 -10.51 18.87
CA LEU A 299 -12.37 -10.28 19.90
C LEU A 299 -13.01 -9.64 21.14
N ASP A 300 -12.81 -10.26 22.29
CA ASP A 300 -13.25 -9.70 23.57
C ASP A 300 -12.14 -8.83 24.18
N ILE A 301 -12.26 -7.52 24.01
CA ILE A 301 -11.21 -6.54 24.27
C ILE A 301 -11.52 -5.76 25.54
N SER A 302 -10.51 -5.52 26.37
CA SER A 302 -10.59 -4.60 27.52
C SER A 302 -10.12 -3.20 27.17
N HIS A 303 -9.12 -3.09 26.29
CA HIS A 303 -8.55 -1.83 25.87
C HIS A 303 -7.91 -1.95 24.47
N LEU A 304 -8.03 -0.92 23.65
CA LEU A 304 -7.31 -0.74 22.40
C LEU A 304 -6.65 0.63 22.39
N SER A 305 -5.38 0.69 21.97
CA SER A 305 -4.63 1.92 21.74
C SER A 305 -3.98 1.88 20.36
N VAL A 306 -4.02 3.00 19.63
CA VAL A 306 -3.39 3.13 18.31
C VAL A 306 -2.95 4.57 18.07
N GLU A 307 -1.80 4.77 17.44
CA GLU A 307 -1.35 6.08 17.01
C GLU A 307 -1.79 6.36 15.57
N LEU A 308 -2.33 7.55 15.32
CA LEU A 308 -2.84 7.97 14.04
C LEU A 308 -2.24 9.29 13.57
N THR A 309 -2.07 9.42 12.26
CA THR A 309 -1.77 10.71 11.63
C THR A 309 -2.55 10.86 10.32
N ARG A 310 -2.88 12.10 10.00
CA ARG A 310 -3.40 12.50 8.69
C ARG A 310 -2.26 12.98 7.81
N VAL A 311 -2.29 12.62 6.55
CA VAL A 311 -1.32 13.05 5.54
C VAL A 311 -2.06 13.58 4.31
N GLU A 312 -1.73 14.80 3.88
CA GLU A 312 -2.39 15.43 2.75
C GLU A 312 -1.88 14.89 1.42
N ILE A 313 -2.77 14.76 0.43
CA ILE A 313 -2.41 14.39 -0.95
C ILE A 313 -2.32 15.68 -1.77
N ILE A 314 -1.17 15.91 -2.40
CA ILE A 314 -0.92 17.10 -3.21
C ILE A 314 -0.76 16.68 -4.68
N ARG A 315 -1.50 17.38 -5.56
CA ARG A 315 -1.58 17.14 -7.01
C ARG A 315 -1.32 18.46 -7.76
N PRO A 316 -0.09 18.72 -8.24
CA PRO A 316 0.23 19.96 -8.95
C PRO A 316 -0.62 20.21 -10.21
N TRP A 317 -1.12 19.14 -10.83
CA TRP A 317 -1.96 19.19 -12.03
C TRP A 317 -3.45 19.42 -11.79
N PHE A 318 -3.92 19.29 -10.54
CA PHE A 318 -5.35 19.18 -10.24
C PHE A 318 -5.88 20.44 -9.56
N THR A 319 -6.88 21.08 -10.18
CA THR A 319 -7.56 22.24 -9.60
C THR A 319 -9.01 21.91 -9.26
N PRO A 320 -9.35 21.68 -7.98
CA PRO A 320 -10.70 21.25 -7.60
C PRO A 320 -11.81 22.29 -7.83
N SER A 321 -11.48 23.59 -7.87
CA SER A 321 -12.47 24.66 -8.06
C SER A 321 -13.19 24.55 -9.40
N ILE A 322 -12.60 23.85 -10.39
CA ILE A 322 -13.23 23.58 -11.68
C ILE A 322 -14.60 22.89 -11.53
N PHE A 323 -14.76 22.00 -10.56
CA PHE A 323 -16.00 21.23 -10.37
C PHE A 323 -17.11 22.05 -9.73
N ARG A 324 -16.77 23.13 -9.02
CA ARG A 324 -17.72 24.12 -8.49
C ARG A 324 -18.01 25.22 -9.51
N SER A 325 -17.13 25.37 -10.50
CA SER A 325 -17.24 26.43 -11.48
C SER A 325 -18.47 26.25 -12.36
N ARG A 326 -19.17 27.38 -12.56
CA ARG A 326 -20.34 27.47 -13.43
C ARG A 326 -19.99 27.92 -14.85
N CYS A 327 -18.70 28.06 -15.14
CA CYS A 327 -18.21 28.62 -16.39
C CYS A 327 -17.97 27.60 -17.50
N TRP A 328 -18.29 26.33 -17.27
CA TRP A 328 -18.14 25.31 -18.28
C TRP A 328 -19.37 24.39 -18.34
N LYS A 329 -19.53 23.73 -19.48
CA LYS A 329 -20.53 22.69 -19.69
C LYS A 329 -20.04 21.65 -20.68
N TRP A 330 -20.70 20.52 -20.73
CA TRP A 330 -20.52 19.59 -21.84
C TRP A 330 -21.08 20.17 -23.15
N PRO A 331 -20.43 19.91 -24.29
CA PRO A 331 -20.93 20.30 -25.61
C PRO A 331 -22.19 19.52 -26.01
N ASP A 332 -22.43 18.37 -25.39
CA ASP A 332 -23.51 17.42 -25.64
C ASP A 332 -24.33 17.13 -24.37
N ALA A 333 -25.44 16.42 -24.53
CA ALA A 333 -26.38 16.09 -23.46
C ALA A 333 -25.96 14.87 -22.62
N ARG A 334 -24.66 14.68 -22.39
CA ARG A 334 -24.15 13.57 -21.57
C ARG A 334 -24.41 13.78 -20.08
N GLU A 335 -24.33 12.69 -19.33
CA GLU A 335 -24.46 12.70 -17.88
C GLU A 335 -23.41 13.61 -17.22
N PRO A 336 -23.76 14.29 -16.11
CA PRO A 336 -22.81 15.07 -15.35
C PRO A 336 -21.73 14.18 -14.71
N LEU A 337 -20.58 14.78 -14.40
CA LEU A 337 -19.54 14.15 -13.58
C LEU A 337 -20.10 13.76 -12.21
N SER A 338 -20.91 14.65 -11.62
CA SER A 338 -21.69 14.37 -10.42
C SER A 338 -23.03 15.11 -10.49
N ASP A 339 -24.10 14.49 -10.02
CA ASP A 339 -25.42 15.11 -9.86
C ASP A 339 -25.57 15.96 -8.59
N GLY A 340 -24.61 15.85 -7.66
CA GLY A 340 -24.62 16.54 -6.36
C GLY A 340 -25.71 16.06 -5.38
N GLN A 341 -26.33 14.91 -5.63
CA GLN A 341 -27.35 14.33 -4.75
C GLN A 341 -26.72 13.47 -3.65
N GLU A 342 -27.57 12.93 -2.77
CA GLU A 342 -27.17 12.07 -1.66
C GLU A 342 -27.99 10.75 -1.71
N PRO A 343 -27.40 9.62 -2.15
CA PRO A 343 -26.03 9.44 -2.60
C PRO A 343 -25.77 10.05 -4.01
N PRO A 344 -24.54 10.51 -4.30
CA PRO A 344 -24.21 11.11 -5.59
C PRO A 344 -24.11 10.06 -6.70
N GLN A 345 -24.47 10.46 -7.92
CA GLN A 345 -24.32 9.67 -9.14
C GLN A 345 -23.52 10.42 -10.21
N GLY A 346 -22.84 9.68 -11.09
CA GLY A 346 -22.05 10.23 -12.19
C GLY A 346 -20.70 9.55 -12.35
N SER A 347 -19.88 10.06 -13.27
CA SER A 347 -18.57 9.48 -13.57
C SER A 347 -17.51 9.84 -12.52
N LEU A 348 -17.64 10.94 -11.79
CA LEU A 348 -16.70 11.39 -10.77
C LEU A 348 -17.47 11.86 -9.53
N LEU A 349 -17.63 10.98 -8.54
CA LEU A 349 -18.40 11.25 -7.34
C LEU A 349 -17.64 12.05 -6.28
N GLY A 350 -16.33 11.93 -6.30
CA GLY A 350 -15.43 12.50 -5.31
C GLY A 350 -13.97 12.19 -5.64
N TYR A 351 -13.07 12.69 -4.81
CA TYR A 351 -11.64 12.38 -4.89
C TYR A 351 -11.02 12.34 -3.49
N THR A 352 -9.94 11.59 -3.34
CA THR A 352 -9.19 11.51 -2.07
C THR A 352 -8.42 12.82 -1.83
N VAL A 353 -8.53 13.36 -0.62
CA VAL A 353 -7.82 14.58 -0.20
C VAL A 353 -6.75 14.30 0.84
N SER A 354 -6.94 13.26 1.66
CA SER A 354 -5.96 12.88 2.67
C SER A 354 -5.99 11.37 2.93
N MET A 355 -4.89 10.88 3.48
CA MET A 355 -4.70 9.53 3.95
C MET A 355 -4.64 9.51 5.47
N ILE A 356 -5.25 8.51 6.10
CA ILE A 356 -5.13 8.27 7.54
C ILE A 356 -4.26 7.05 7.77
N PHE A 357 -3.11 7.27 8.39
CA PHE A 357 -2.17 6.22 8.75
C PHE A 357 -2.32 5.83 10.22
N ALA A 358 -2.07 4.55 10.51
CA ALA A 358 -2.02 3.99 11.85
C ALA A 358 -0.68 3.30 12.11
N ARG A 359 -0.20 3.38 13.35
CA ARG A 359 0.96 2.62 13.86
C ARG A 359 0.81 2.31 15.35
N ASN A 360 1.74 1.53 15.90
CA ASN A 360 1.82 1.24 17.34
C ASN A 360 0.50 0.70 17.94
N LEU A 361 -0.18 -0.22 17.24
CA LEU A 361 -1.41 -0.83 17.72
C LEU A 361 -1.12 -1.72 18.94
N ASP A 362 -1.84 -1.49 20.03
CA ASP A 362 -1.86 -2.33 21.24
C ASP A 362 -3.30 -2.69 21.60
N ILE A 363 -3.61 -3.98 21.64
CA ILE A 363 -4.94 -4.50 22.01
C ILE A 363 -4.77 -5.37 23.24
N LYS A 364 -5.38 -4.97 24.36
CA LYS A 364 -5.46 -5.78 25.57
C LYS A 364 -6.73 -6.62 25.54
N LEU A 365 -6.53 -7.93 25.65
CA LEU A 365 -7.60 -8.92 25.64
C LEU A 365 -8.21 -9.06 27.04
N LYS A 366 -9.51 -9.35 27.12
CA LYS A 366 -10.11 -9.77 28.39
C LYS A 366 -9.56 -11.15 28.79
N PRO A 367 -9.17 -11.32 30.07
CA PRO A 367 -8.68 -12.61 30.55
C PRO A 367 -9.79 -13.66 30.47
N ASN A 368 -9.39 -14.92 30.26
CA ASN A 368 -10.29 -16.09 30.24
C ASN A 368 -11.37 -16.12 29.15
N SER A 369 -11.32 -15.25 28.14
CA SER A 369 -12.26 -15.29 27.01
C SER A 369 -11.99 -16.46 26.07
N GLU A 370 -12.98 -17.33 25.86
CA GLU A 370 -12.86 -18.47 24.95
C GLU A 370 -12.79 -18.03 23.48
N SER A 371 -13.50 -16.95 23.12
CA SER A 371 -13.41 -16.33 21.79
C SER A 371 -11.99 -15.86 21.50
N ASN A 372 -11.33 -15.23 22.50
CA ASN A 372 -9.94 -14.81 22.36
C ASN A 372 -9.00 -16.00 22.14
N LYS A 373 -9.18 -17.12 22.85
CA LYS A 373 -8.35 -18.32 22.63
C LYS A 373 -8.48 -18.86 21.20
N GLN A 374 -9.69 -18.88 20.65
CA GLN A 374 -9.91 -19.30 19.26
C GLN A 374 -9.21 -18.39 18.26
N ILE A 375 -9.23 -17.08 18.52
CA ILE A 375 -8.60 -16.08 17.65
C ILE A 375 -7.06 -16.14 17.76
N VAL A 376 -6.51 -16.27 18.97
CA VAL A 376 -5.07 -16.47 19.18
C VAL A 376 -4.58 -17.74 18.49
N ARG A 377 -5.35 -18.84 18.52
CA ARG A 377 -5.03 -20.05 17.74
C ARG A 377 -4.93 -19.77 16.25
N LYS A 378 -5.83 -18.97 15.68
CA LYS A 378 -5.76 -18.57 14.26
C LYS A 378 -4.50 -17.74 13.97
N LEU A 379 -4.12 -16.84 14.89
CA LEU A 379 -2.89 -16.06 14.79
C LEU A 379 -1.61 -16.91 14.89
N GLN A 380 -1.66 -18.09 15.50
CA GLN A 380 -0.52 -19.02 15.59
C GLN A 380 -0.27 -19.84 14.32
N VAL A 381 -1.25 -19.92 13.42
CA VAL A 381 -1.15 -20.69 12.16
C VAL A 381 -0.58 -19.84 11.00
N ASP A 382 0.02 -18.68 11.33
CA ASP A 382 0.60 -17.73 10.38
C ASP A 382 -0.38 -17.26 9.27
N GLN A 383 -1.68 -17.28 9.58
CA GLN A 383 -2.70 -16.67 8.75
C GLN A 383 -2.78 -15.17 9.06
N PRO A 384 -2.67 -14.27 8.07
CA PRO A 384 -2.88 -12.84 8.26
C PRO A 384 -4.30 -12.59 8.77
N LEU A 385 -4.42 -11.93 9.92
CA LEU A 385 -5.71 -11.65 10.54
C LEU A 385 -5.98 -10.15 10.59
N TYR A 386 -7.19 -9.76 10.20
CA TYR A 386 -7.58 -8.36 10.05
C TYR A 386 -8.74 -8.01 10.98
N MET A 387 -8.50 -7.09 11.90
CA MET A 387 -9.53 -6.46 12.71
C MET A 387 -10.01 -5.20 12.00
N GLY A 388 -10.95 -5.35 11.05
CA GLY A 388 -11.43 -4.25 10.23
C GLY A 388 -10.27 -3.64 9.41
N PRO A 389 -10.01 -2.33 9.51
CA PRO A 389 -8.91 -1.69 8.79
C PRO A 389 -7.54 -1.87 9.49
N LEU A 390 -7.40 -2.79 10.44
CA LEU A 390 -6.16 -3.06 11.16
C LEU A 390 -5.70 -4.50 10.94
N ARG A 391 -4.41 -4.71 10.65
CA ARG A 391 -3.80 -6.03 10.56
C ARG A 391 -3.06 -6.37 11.85
N LEU A 392 -3.34 -7.57 12.37
CA LEU A 392 -2.76 -8.09 13.59
C LEU A 392 -1.49 -8.89 13.31
N GLN A 393 -0.53 -8.83 14.24
CA GLN A 393 0.69 -9.61 14.21
C GLN A 393 0.39 -11.09 14.46
N PRO A 394 1.00 -12.02 13.68
CA PRO A 394 0.98 -13.44 14.03
C PRO A 394 1.54 -13.67 15.44
N VAL A 395 0.96 -14.62 16.16
CA VAL A 395 1.42 -15.01 17.49
C VAL A 395 2.34 -16.21 17.32
N ASN A 396 3.50 -16.23 17.99
CA ASN A 396 4.40 -17.38 17.91
C ASN A 396 3.68 -18.64 18.42
N SER A 397 3.76 -19.74 17.65
CA SER A 397 3.09 -21.01 17.97
C SER A 397 3.59 -21.66 19.26
N ASN A 398 4.77 -21.28 19.76
CA ASN A 398 5.34 -21.75 21.02
C ASN A 398 4.79 -21.03 22.26
N ILE A 399 4.01 -19.95 22.09
CA ILE A 399 3.42 -19.20 23.20
C ILE A 399 2.15 -19.93 23.68
N ASP A 400 2.00 -20.11 24.98
CA ASP A 400 0.75 -20.64 25.54
C ASP A 400 -0.41 -19.68 25.26
N LEU A 401 -1.50 -20.21 24.68
CA LEU A 401 -2.71 -19.47 24.37
C LEU A 401 -3.26 -18.68 25.55
N GLN A 402 -3.12 -19.22 26.78
CA GLN A 402 -3.62 -18.55 27.98
C GLN A 402 -2.73 -17.40 28.45
N SER A 403 -1.47 -17.35 28.00
CA SER A 403 -0.52 -16.30 28.35
C SER A 403 -0.62 -15.06 27.46
N VAL A 404 -1.35 -15.14 26.34
CA VAL A 404 -1.53 -14.02 25.42
C VAL A 404 -2.58 -13.05 25.97
N SER A 405 -2.12 -11.99 26.61
CA SER A 405 -2.96 -10.90 27.12
C SER A 405 -3.01 -9.68 26.19
N THR A 406 -2.11 -9.60 25.22
CA THR A 406 -1.95 -8.44 24.33
C THR A 406 -1.72 -8.87 22.88
N LEU A 407 -2.34 -8.18 21.93
CA LEU A 407 -2.09 -8.30 20.48
C LEU A 407 -1.56 -6.98 19.94
N LYS A 408 -0.66 -7.04 18.95
CA LYS A 408 -0.03 -5.87 18.33
C LYS A 408 -0.25 -5.82 16.82
N SER A 409 0.06 -4.70 16.18
CA SER A 409 0.11 -4.61 14.71
C SER A 409 1.23 -5.48 14.14
N ALA A 410 0.96 -6.14 13.01
CA ALA A 410 2.01 -6.89 12.31
C ALA A 410 3.16 -5.98 11.87
N HIS A 411 4.40 -6.43 12.07
CA HIS A 411 5.51 -5.97 11.25
C HIS A 411 5.30 -6.50 9.84
N LEU A 412 5.26 -5.59 8.87
CA LEU A 412 4.96 -5.94 7.49
C LEU A 412 6.29 -5.93 6.74
N ALA A 413 6.64 -7.08 6.15
CA ALA A 413 7.49 -7.04 4.98
C ALA A 413 6.76 -6.19 3.92
N PRO A 414 7.46 -5.35 3.14
CA PRO A 414 6.84 -4.44 2.21
C PRO A 414 5.93 -5.22 1.25
N LEU A 415 4.62 -4.93 1.29
CA LEU A 415 3.80 -5.09 0.10
C LEU A 415 4.11 -3.87 -0.73
N SER A 416 4.59 -4.06 -1.96
CA SER A 416 4.81 -2.92 -2.84
C SER A 416 3.46 -2.23 -3.07
N LEU A 417 3.43 -0.89 -3.13
CA LEU A 417 2.22 -0.14 -3.49
C LEU A 417 1.57 -0.70 -4.78
N LYS A 418 2.38 -1.27 -5.70
CA LYS A 418 1.95 -2.04 -6.88
C LYS A 418 0.99 -3.20 -6.61
N GLU A 419 1.17 -3.95 -5.53
CA GLU A 419 0.29 -5.06 -5.14
C GLU A 419 -1.06 -4.52 -4.62
N ALA A 420 -1.04 -3.36 -3.98
CA ALA A 420 -2.24 -2.65 -3.51
C ALA A 420 -3.12 -2.20 -4.68
N THR A 421 -2.54 -1.57 -5.70
CA THR A 421 -3.25 -1.11 -6.91
C THR A 421 -3.95 -2.27 -7.60
N ASN A 422 -3.27 -3.41 -7.74
CA ASN A 422 -3.84 -4.61 -8.36
C ASN A 422 -4.93 -5.28 -7.50
N SER A 423 -4.79 -5.31 -6.18
CA SER A 423 -5.81 -5.84 -5.26
C SER A 423 -7.09 -5.00 -5.21
N ASN A 424 -6.98 -3.68 -5.41
CA ASN A 424 -8.10 -2.74 -5.38
C ASN A 424 -8.89 -2.71 -6.70
N VAL A 425 -8.28 -3.08 -7.83
CA VAL A 425 -8.91 -3.11 -9.16
C VAL A 425 -9.53 -4.48 -9.49
N ASN A 426 -8.96 -5.59 -9.01
CA ASN A 426 -9.45 -6.94 -9.31
C ASN A 426 -9.92 -7.70 -8.05
N ARG A 427 -11.11 -7.35 -7.55
CA ARG A 427 -11.86 -8.23 -6.63
C ARG A 427 -12.54 -9.37 -7.39
N LYS A 428 -11.74 -10.19 -8.09
CA LYS A 428 -12.05 -11.58 -8.48
C LYS A 428 -10.72 -12.31 -8.69
N VAL A 429 -10.43 -13.24 -7.77
CA VAL A 429 -9.36 -14.25 -7.79
C VAL A 429 -7.95 -13.73 -7.42
N GLN A 430 -7.58 -13.80 -6.13
CA GLN A 430 -6.16 -13.88 -5.73
C GLN A 430 -5.68 -15.32 -5.90
N SER A 431 -4.74 -15.57 -6.81
CA SER A 431 -3.90 -16.76 -6.78
C SER A 431 -2.54 -16.41 -6.14
N LYS A 432 -2.11 -17.27 -5.23
CA LYS A 432 -0.79 -17.27 -4.57
C LYS A 432 0.31 -17.22 -5.64
N THR A 433 1.19 -16.22 -5.64
CA THR A 433 2.23 -16.07 -6.68
C THR A 433 3.41 -17.00 -6.38
N GLU A 434 3.24 -18.28 -6.73
CA GLU A 434 4.33 -19.28 -6.75
C GLU A 434 5.23 -18.99 -7.97
N GLU A 435 6.55 -18.82 -7.75
CA GLU A 435 7.50 -18.76 -8.86
C GLU A 435 7.72 -20.16 -9.42
N LYS A 436 7.67 -20.26 -10.75
CA LYS A 436 7.75 -21.53 -11.48
C LYS A 436 8.84 -21.49 -12.54
N ILE A 437 9.79 -22.41 -12.47
CA ILE A 437 10.87 -22.56 -13.44
C ILE A 437 10.79 -23.93 -14.08
N THR A 438 10.68 -23.93 -15.41
CA THR A 438 10.79 -25.11 -16.28
C THR A 438 12.01 -24.97 -17.18
N PHE A 439 12.51 -26.10 -17.71
CA PHE A 439 13.76 -26.14 -18.47
C PHE A 439 13.55 -26.27 -19.98
N ASP A 440 12.46 -25.72 -20.49
CA ASP A 440 12.13 -25.61 -21.92
C ASP A 440 12.53 -24.26 -22.52
N LYS A 441 12.55 -23.18 -21.71
CA LYS A 441 12.91 -21.81 -22.12
C LYS A 441 13.71 -21.09 -21.04
N PHE A 442 14.59 -20.18 -21.46
CA PHE A 442 15.26 -19.22 -20.58
C PHE A 442 14.27 -18.14 -20.11
N PRO A 443 14.59 -17.36 -19.06
CA PRO A 443 13.71 -16.33 -18.52
C PRO A 443 13.25 -15.25 -19.51
N ASP A 444 14.04 -14.98 -20.56
CA ASP A 444 13.70 -14.04 -21.64
C ASP A 444 12.77 -14.65 -22.71
N GLY A 445 12.35 -15.90 -22.52
CA GLY A 445 11.47 -16.64 -23.43
C GLY A 445 12.20 -17.37 -24.54
N THR A 446 13.53 -17.26 -24.67
CA THR A 446 14.30 -18.00 -25.68
C THR A 446 14.29 -19.50 -25.37
N PRO A 447 14.04 -20.38 -26.37
CA PRO A 447 14.07 -21.83 -26.15
C PRO A 447 15.45 -22.30 -25.70
N ILE A 448 15.50 -23.15 -24.68
CA ILE A 448 16.76 -23.76 -24.25
C ILE A 448 17.09 -24.87 -25.26
N PRO A 449 18.25 -24.85 -25.93
CA PRO A 449 18.63 -25.93 -26.81
C PRO A 449 18.72 -27.22 -26.00
N THR A 450 18.02 -28.25 -26.47
CA THR A 450 18.10 -29.57 -25.87
C THR A 450 19.55 -30.06 -25.95
N GLU A 451 20.18 -30.40 -24.82
CA GLU A 451 21.63 -30.70 -24.68
C GLU A 451 22.54 -29.48 -24.45
N SER A 452 22.18 -28.60 -23.51
CA SER A 452 22.97 -27.40 -23.18
C SER A 452 23.64 -27.51 -21.81
N PHE A 453 24.90 -27.06 -21.71
CA PHE A 453 25.52 -26.72 -20.43
C PHE A 453 24.94 -25.42 -19.91
N LEU A 454 24.82 -25.33 -18.58
CA LEU A 454 24.50 -24.09 -17.87
C LEU A 454 25.76 -23.56 -17.18
N ARG A 455 25.96 -22.25 -17.26
CA ARG A 455 26.94 -21.45 -16.50
C ARG A 455 26.52 -21.31 -15.03
N GLY A 456 25.23 -21.50 -14.75
CA GLY A 456 24.67 -21.56 -13.40
C GLY A 456 23.93 -20.30 -12.98
N ASP A 457 23.84 -19.28 -13.85
CA ASP A 457 23.17 -18.00 -13.59
C ASP A 457 22.14 -17.60 -14.65
N GLU A 458 21.85 -18.49 -15.61
CA GLU A 458 20.85 -18.27 -16.65
C GLU A 458 19.44 -18.01 -16.09
N PHE A 459 19.16 -18.50 -14.88
CA PHE A 459 17.88 -18.32 -14.18
C PHE A 459 17.96 -17.25 -13.08
N LEU A 460 18.96 -16.38 -13.11
CA LEU A 460 19.14 -15.32 -12.10
C LEU A 460 17.96 -14.34 -12.08
N ALA A 461 17.40 -13.99 -13.24
CA ALA A 461 16.18 -13.17 -13.36
C ALA A 461 14.94 -13.86 -12.75
N LYS A 462 14.98 -15.19 -12.63
CA LYS A 462 14.00 -16.02 -11.93
C LYS A 462 14.50 -16.41 -10.54
N GLY A 463 15.42 -15.63 -9.96
CA GLY A 463 15.80 -15.68 -8.56
C GLY A 463 16.68 -16.86 -8.10
N ILE A 464 17.20 -17.69 -9.00
CA ILE A 464 18.04 -18.85 -8.64
C ILE A 464 19.38 -18.92 -9.39
N ARG A 465 20.34 -19.61 -8.76
CA ARG A 465 21.55 -20.14 -9.37
C ARG A 465 21.59 -21.66 -9.21
N VAL A 466 22.14 -22.36 -10.19
CA VAL A 466 22.23 -23.83 -10.19
C VAL A 466 23.66 -24.31 -10.40
N ALA A 467 24.04 -25.37 -9.69
CA ALA A 467 25.36 -25.98 -9.81
C ALA A 467 25.32 -27.46 -9.47
N GLY A 468 26.30 -28.24 -9.94
CA GLY A 468 26.50 -29.61 -9.49
C GLY A 468 27.15 -29.62 -8.10
N ALA A 469 26.69 -30.50 -7.21
CA ALA A 469 27.08 -30.55 -5.81
C ALA A 469 27.59 -31.95 -5.43
N PRO A 470 28.82 -32.34 -5.84
CA PRO A 470 29.41 -33.61 -5.46
C PRO A 470 29.63 -33.69 -3.95
N GLU A 471 29.06 -34.71 -3.32
CA GLU A 471 29.20 -34.96 -1.88
C GLU A 471 30.31 -35.98 -1.55
N THR A 472 30.94 -36.59 -2.56
CA THR A 472 32.02 -37.59 -2.40
C THR A 472 33.10 -37.47 -3.48
N SER A 473 34.13 -38.31 -3.41
CA SER A 473 35.18 -38.41 -4.43
C SER A 473 34.69 -38.93 -5.79
N TYR A 474 33.54 -39.61 -5.83
CA TYR A 474 32.93 -40.05 -7.08
C TYR A 474 32.38 -38.85 -7.84
N CYS A 475 32.85 -38.62 -9.07
CA CYS A 475 32.46 -37.46 -9.89
C CYS A 475 32.70 -36.12 -9.20
N ALA A 476 33.80 -35.99 -8.44
CA ALA A 476 34.15 -34.76 -7.72
C ALA A 476 34.28 -33.51 -8.61
N ASN A 477 34.46 -33.68 -9.93
CA ASN A 477 34.54 -32.59 -10.89
C ASN A 477 33.17 -32.17 -11.46
N ALA A 478 32.07 -32.82 -11.09
CA ALA A 478 30.74 -32.55 -11.63
C ALA A 478 30.09 -31.33 -10.97
N THR A 479 30.70 -30.16 -11.17
CA THR A 479 30.30 -28.89 -10.54
C THR A 479 29.35 -28.06 -11.39
N VAL A 480 29.09 -28.46 -12.63
CA VAL A 480 28.18 -27.75 -13.55
C VAL A 480 26.85 -28.50 -13.68
N THR A 481 25.84 -27.80 -14.18
CA THR A 481 24.56 -28.39 -14.55
C THR A 481 24.34 -28.34 -16.05
N ALA A 482 23.44 -29.18 -16.54
CA ALA A 482 23.03 -29.23 -17.93
C ALA A 482 21.53 -29.47 -18.06
N VAL A 483 20.96 -29.01 -19.17
CA VAL A 483 19.60 -29.34 -19.59
C VAL A 483 19.67 -30.46 -20.64
N ARG A 484 19.07 -31.60 -20.31
CA ARG A 484 19.02 -32.79 -21.16
C ARG A 484 17.72 -32.82 -21.95
N ARG A 485 17.75 -33.44 -23.13
CA ARG A 485 16.56 -33.60 -23.97
C ARG A 485 15.59 -34.67 -23.45
N ALA A 486 14.32 -34.53 -23.79
CA ALA A 486 13.34 -35.61 -23.63
C ALA A 486 13.77 -36.86 -24.42
N GLY A 487 13.51 -38.04 -23.86
CA GLY A 487 13.96 -39.34 -24.36
C GLY A 487 15.30 -39.81 -23.77
N THR A 488 16.10 -38.93 -23.17
CA THR A 488 17.37 -39.32 -22.55
C THR A 488 17.14 -40.04 -21.22
N TYR A 489 17.82 -41.18 -21.03
CA TYR A 489 17.70 -42.03 -19.83
C TYR A 489 16.28 -42.47 -19.47
N GLY A 490 15.37 -42.48 -20.46
CA GLY A 490 13.96 -42.84 -20.26
C GLY A 490 13.07 -41.71 -19.73
N VAL A 491 13.60 -40.50 -19.54
CA VAL A 491 12.86 -39.31 -19.08
C VAL A 491 12.15 -38.65 -20.28
N GLN A 492 10.85 -38.36 -20.17
CA GLN A 492 10.02 -37.92 -21.32
C GLN A 492 9.83 -36.38 -21.42
N PHE A 493 10.68 -35.60 -20.75
CA PHE A 493 10.62 -34.14 -20.73
C PHE A 493 12.05 -33.56 -20.69
N PRO A 494 12.27 -32.29 -21.08
CA PRO A 494 13.52 -31.61 -20.83
C PRO A 494 13.76 -31.45 -19.32
N PHE A 495 14.97 -31.74 -18.86
CA PHE A 495 15.25 -31.76 -17.42
C PHE A 495 16.63 -31.21 -17.08
N LEU A 496 16.71 -30.57 -15.92
CA LEU A 496 17.96 -30.15 -15.28
C LEU A 496 18.62 -31.35 -14.60
N THR A 497 19.93 -31.49 -14.81
CA THR A 497 20.76 -32.51 -14.17
C THR A 497 22.20 -31.99 -13.95
N SER A 498 23.00 -32.67 -13.12
CA SER A 498 24.43 -32.38 -12.96
C SER A 498 25.24 -32.85 -14.18
N ALA A 499 26.43 -32.31 -14.42
CA ALA A 499 27.34 -32.83 -15.44
C ALA A 499 28.82 -32.57 -15.10
N SER A 500 29.73 -33.35 -15.67
CA SER A 500 31.15 -32.99 -15.70
C SER A 500 31.39 -31.88 -16.74
N PRO A 501 32.25 -30.88 -16.45
CA PRO A 501 32.62 -29.85 -17.41
C PRO A 501 33.06 -30.45 -18.75
N GLY A 502 32.45 -30.01 -19.84
CA GLY A 502 32.73 -30.49 -21.20
C GLY A 502 32.19 -31.89 -21.53
N GLN A 503 31.58 -32.61 -20.58
CA GLN A 503 31.00 -33.95 -20.82
C GLN A 503 29.55 -34.04 -20.31
N ILE A 504 28.59 -33.64 -21.16
CA ILE A 504 27.17 -33.45 -20.78
C ILE A 504 26.45 -34.75 -20.36
N ASN A 505 26.95 -35.91 -20.81
CA ASN A 505 26.43 -37.24 -20.52
C ASN A 505 27.12 -37.92 -19.32
N ARG A 506 28.06 -37.23 -18.65
CA ARG A 506 28.86 -37.80 -17.57
C ARG A 506 28.46 -37.17 -16.25
N CYS A 507 28.36 -37.99 -15.21
CA CYS A 507 28.09 -37.56 -13.84
C CYS A 507 26.73 -36.85 -13.66
N ASN A 508 25.69 -37.28 -14.38
CA ASN A 508 24.29 -36.85 -14.20
C ASN A 508 23.61 -37.45 -12.94
N THR A 509 24.40 -38.09 -12.09
CA THR A 509 23.99 -38.80 -10.87
C THR A 509 24.42 -38.09 -9.60
N ILE A 510 24.81 -36.82 -9.73
CA ILE A 510 25.32 -36.01 -8.63
C ILE A 510 24.22 -35.05 -8.18
N PRO A 511 24.07 -34.80 -6.86
CA PRO A 511 23.11 -33.82 -6.38
C PRO A 511 23.30 -32.45 -7.03
N ILE A 512 22.22 -31.72 -7.14
CA ILE A 512 22.18 -30.37 -7.70
C ILE A 512 22.00 -29.39 -6.55
N ALA A 513 22.84 -28.36 -6.51
CA ALA A 513 22.64 -27.20 -5.67
C ALA A 513 21.74 -26.20 -6.39
N ILE A 514 20.66 -25.79 -5.74
CA ILE A 514 19.84 -24.65 -6.13
C ILE A 514 20.05 -23.59 -5.04
N THR A 515 20.67 -22.48 -5.41
CA THR A 515 20.92 -21.35 -4.52
C THR A 515 19.96 -20.24 -4.87
N PHE A 516 19.19 -19.77 -3.90
CA PHE A 516 18.25 -18.69 -4.10
C PHE A 516 18.97 -17.35 -3.90
N THR A 517 18.69 -16.40 -4.77
CA THR A 517 19.22 -15.02 -4.66
C THR A 517 18.72 -14.30 -3.42
N ARG A 518 17.60 -14.78 -2.85
CA ARG A 518 17.05 -14.39 -1.56
C ARG A 518 16.58 -15.66 -0.85
N PRO A 519 16.70 -15.75 0.48
CA PRO A 519 16.11 -16.86 1.22
C PRO A 519 14.63 -17.07 0.86
N VAL A 520 14.17 -18.32 0.85
CA VAL A 520 12.78 -18.69 0.52
C VAL A 520 12.17 -19.48 1.66
N ARG A 521 10.84 -19.54 1.71
CA ARG A 521 10.13 -20.26 2.77
C ARG A 521 9.85 -21.72 2.41
N GLN A 522 9.59 -21.96 1.12
CA GLN A 522 9.22 -23.27 0.62
C GLN A 522 9.85 -23.50 -0.75
N VAL A 523 10.35 -24.72 -0.95
CA VAL A 523 10.86 -25.20 -2.23
C VAL A 523 10.18 -26.53 -2.54
N THR A 524 9.61 -26.63 -3.73
CA THR A 524 9.09 -27.88 -4.30
C THR A 524 9.83 -28.21 -5.59
N LEU A 525 10.33 -29.43 -5.70
CA LEU A 525 10.96 -29.94 -6.90
C LEU A 525 10.10 -31.06 -7.48
N ASN A 526 9.72 -30.93 -8.76
CA ASN A 526 9.12 -32.00 -9.53
C ASN A 526 10.23 -32.71 -10.31
N PHE A 527 10.41 -34.01 -10.10
CA PHE A 527 11.53 -34.76 -10.67
C PHE A 527 11.15 -36.19 -11.08
N ALA A 528 12.00 -36.82 -11.89
CA ALA A 528 11.98 -38.25 -12.18
C ALA A 528 13.35 -38.88 -11.90
N GLY A 529 13.39 -40.19 -11.68
CA GLY A 529 14.61 -40.91 -11.36
C GLY A 529 14.44 -42.43 -11.26
N ALA A 530 15.51 -43.13 -10.88
CA ALA A 530 15.48 -44.56 -10.54
C ALA A 530 14.63 -44.86 -9.28
N SER A 531 14.30 -46.12 -9.04
CA SER A 531 13.52 -46.56 -7.86
C SER A 531 14.32 -46.50 -6.55
N VAL A 532 14.60 -45.28 -6.06
CA VAL A 532 15.37 -44.98 -4.85
C VAL A 532 14.83 -43.73 -4.14
N ALA A 533 15.26 -43.54 -2.89
CA ALA A 533 14.94 -42.37 -2.08
C ALA A 533 15.79 -41.15 -2.46
N TYR A 534 15.20 -40.16 -3.12
CA TYR A 534 15.87 -38.89 -3.37
C TYR A 534 15.76 -37.99 -2.16
N THR A 535 16.84 -37.28 -1.86
CA THR A 535 16.95 -36.46 -0.65
C THR A 535 17.14 -34.99 -1.01
N MET A 536 16.33 -34.12 -0.43
CA MET A 536 16.51 -32.66 -0.45
C MET A 536 17.01 -32.19 0.91
N LYS A 537 18.20 -31.61 0.98
CA LYS A 537 18.76 -30.96 2.18
C LYS A 537 18.66 -29.44 2.03
N ALA A 538 18.02 -28.75 2.97
CA ALA A 538 17.83 -27.30 2.93
C ALA A 538 18.78 -26.61 3.91
N TYR A 539 19.39 -25.50 3.49
CA TYR A 539 20.39 -24.75 4.26
C TYR A 539 20.01 -23.28 4.36
N ASN A 540 20.43 -22.64 5.45
CA ASN A 540 20.35 -21.18 5.62
C ASN A 540 21.56 -20.46 4.99
N ILE A 541 21.55 -19.13 5.03
CA ILE A 541 22.62 -18.29 4.42
C ILE A 541 24.00 -18.52 5.04
N GLU A 542 24.06 -18.93 6.30
CA GLU A 542 25.29 -19.27 7.02
C GLU A 542 25.79 -20.70 6.70
N GLY A 543 25.05 -21.44 5.87
CA GLY A 543 25.37 -22.83 5.52
C GLY A 543 24.93 -23.87 6.55
N ARG A 544 24.15 -23.50 7.57
CA ARG A 544 23.57 -24.42 8.56
C ARG A 544 22.41 -25.21 7.93
N LEU A 545 22.39 -26.52 8.17
CA LEU A 545 21.30 -27.40 7.75
C LEU A 545 20.02 -27.06 8.54
N LEU A 546 18.96 -26.67 7.82
CA LEU A 546 17.63 -26.41 8.35
C LEU A 546 16.81 -27.69 8.50
N GLY A 547 16.98 -28.62 7.57
CA GLY A 547 16.32 -29.91 7.61
C GLY A 547 16.44 -30.68 6.30
N THR A 548 15.75 -31.82 6.23
CA THR A 548 15.82 -32.73 5.08
C THR A 548 14.43 -33.26 4.73
N ALA A 549 14.09 -33.27 3.44
CA ALA A 549 12.92 -33.93 2.89
C ALA A 549 13.34 -35.11 2.00
N LYS A 550 12.55 -36.19 1.98
CA LYS A 550 12.84 -37.38 1.17
C LYS A 550 11.62 -37.77 0.34
N LYS A 551 11.86 -38.27 -0.87
CA LYS A 551 10.83 -38.81 -1.74
C LYS A 551 11.32 -40.05 -2.49
N GLU A 552 10.61 -41.16 -2.33
CA GLU A 552 10.80 -42.36 -3.15
C GLU A 552 10.30 -42.09 -4.57
N ALA A 553 11.18 -42.30 -5.55
CA ALA A 553 10.78 -42.34 -6.95
C ALA A 553 10.57 -43.80 -7.39
N VAL A 554 9.86 -43.98 -8.50
CA VAL A 554 9.72 -45.27 -9.18
C VAL A 554 10.21 -45.09 -10.61
N PHE A 555 11.13 -45.95 -11.05
CA PHE A 555 11.65 -45.93 -12.41
C PHE A 555 10.51 -46.07 -13.42
N ARG A 556 10.39 -45.12 -14.36
CA ARG A 556 9.28 -44.99 -15.32
C ARG A 556 7.89 -44.77 -14.69
N GLY A 557 7.82 -44.41 -13.40
CA GLY A 557 6.57 -44.10 -12.68
C GLY A 557 6.04 -42.68 -12.89
N GLY A 558 6.62 -41.90 -13.79
CA GLY A 558 6.28 -40.50 -14.02
C GLY A 558 7.16 -39.53 -13.21
N THR A 559 6.54 -38.46 -12.70
CA THR A 559 7.21 -37.44 -11.89
C THR A 559 6.74 -37.45 -10.45
N PHE A 560 7.61 -37.06 -9.53
CA PHE A 560 7.36 -37.02 -8.10
C PHE A 560 7.68 -35.62 -7.57
N ASP A 561 6.90 -35.17 -6.60
CA ASP A 561 7.17 -33.92 -5.88
C ASP A 561 7.89 -34.21 -4.55
N VAL A 562 8.93 -33.44 -4.27
CA VAL A 562 9.54 -33.31 -2.95
C VAL A 562 9.47 -31.85 -2.52
N THR A 563 8.98 -31.62 -1.31
CA THR A 563 8.80 -30.27 -0.76
C THR A 563 9.51 -30.16 0.58
N PHE A 564 10.18 -29.03 0.80
CA PHE A 564 10.70 -28.63 2.10
C PHE A 564 10.20 -27.22 2.38
N SER A 565 9.60 -27.05 3.55
CA SER A 565 9.08 -25.77 4.02
C SER A 565 9.71 -25.46 5.38
N SER A 566 10.04 -24.19 5.58
CA SER A 566 10.53 -23.65 6.85
C SER A 566 9.50 -22.70 7.46
N SER A 567 9.54 -22.51 8.78
CA SER A 567 8.69 -21.54 9.47
C SER A 567 8.94 -20.12 8.96
N ASP A 568 10.22 -19.80 8.75
CA ASP A 568 10.71 -18.51 8.26
C ASP A 568 11.24 -18.64 6.84
N ALA A 569 11.31 -17.52 6.12
CA ALA A 569 11.98 -17.49 4.84
C ALA A 569 13.51 -17.47 5.01
N ASN A 570 14.07 -18.61 5.37
CA ASN A 570 15.48 -18.75 5.71
C ASN A 570 16.20 -19.79 4.82
N ILE A 571 15.53 -20.41 3.85
CA ILE A 571 16.15 -21.37 2.93
C ILE A 571 16.94 -20.60 1.87
N SER A 572 18.25 -20.51 2.01
CA SER A 572 19.11 -19.87 1.01
C SER A 572 19.55 -20.84 -0.08
N ARG A 573 19.60 -22.13 0.23
CA ARG A 573 20.13 -23.16 -0.67
C ARG A 573 19.49 -24.51 -0.40
N VAL A 574 19.18 -25.27 -1.45
CA VAL A 574 18.85 -26.69 -1.34
C VAL A 574 19.86 -27.54 -2.13
N LEU A 575 20.19 -28.71 -1.59
CA LEU A 575 20.89 -29.77 -2.32
C LEU A 575 19.89 -30.90 -2.57
N PHE A 576 19.71 -31.29 -3.82
CA PHE A 576 18.76 -32.33 -4.19
C PHE A 576 19.36 -33.38 -5.12
N GLY A 577 19.18 -34.65 -4.76
CA GLY A 577 19.52 -35.77 -5.63
C GLY A 577 19.69 -37.08 -4.88
N TYR A 578 20.21 -38.08 -5.60
CA TYR A 578 20.70 -39.34 -5.05
C TYR A 578 22.01 -39.69 -5.73
N GLN A 579 23.06 -39.92 -4.94
CA GLN A 579 24.35 -40.28 -5.51
C GLN A 579 24.26 -41.66 -6.18
N ALA A 580 24.68 -41.74 -7.45
CA ALA A 580 24.63 -42.93 -8.30
C ALA A 580 23.28 -43.24 -8.98
N ALA A 581 22.29 -42.35 -8.89
CA ALA A 581 21.10 -42.39 -9.74
C ALA A 581 20.84 -41.03 -10.38
N ILE A 582 20.29 -41.04 -11.60
CA ILE A 582 20.08 -39.79 -12.35
C ILE A 582 19.05 -38.94 -11.62
N THR A 583 19.41 -37.69 -11.37
CA THR A 583 18.48 -36.69 -10.85
C THR A 583 17.96 -35.87 -12.04
N ALA A 584 16.69 -36.06 -12.41
CA ALA A 584 16.06 -35.36 -13.52
C ALA A 584 14.98 -34.39 -13.01
N ILE A 585 15.36 -33.14 -12.73
CA ILE A 585 14.43 -32.11 -12.26
C ILE A 585 13.70 -31.52 -13.47
N LYS A 586 12.38 -31.69 -13.49
CA LYS A 586 11.50 -31.10 -14.52
C LYS A 586 11.20 -29.64 -14.22
N GLU A 587 10.97 -29.35 -12.95
CA GLU A 587 10.39 -28.09 -12.52
C GLU A 587 10.83 -27.75 -11.10
N ILE A 588 11.11 -26.47 -10.87
CA ILE A 588 11.36 -25.88 -9.55
C ILE A 588 10.23 -24.91 -9.27
N ARG A 589 9.58 -25.07 -8.11
CA ARG A 589 8.58 -24.14 -7.60
C ARG A 589 8.99 -23.62 -6.23
N TYR A 590 8.89 -22.32 -6.00
CA TYR A 590 9.23 -21.75 -4.70
C TYR A 590 8.52 -20.41 -4.45
N GLU A 591 8.48 -20.02 -3.19
CA GLU A 591 7.90 -18.73 -2.75
C GLU A 591 9.04 -17.77 -2.39
N PRO A 592 9.26 -16.67 -3.16
CA PRO A 592 10.27 -15.68 -2.82
C PRO A 592 9.97 -15.04 -1.47
N SER A 593 11.00 -14.84 -0.64
CA SER A 593 10.87 -13.95 0.52
C SER A 593 10.78 -12.49 0.05
N LEU A 594 9.76 -11.79 0.54
CA LEU A 594 9.76 -10.32 0.54
C LEU A 594 10.88 -9.85 1.48
N LYS A 595 11.70 -8.91 1.01
CA LYS A 595 12.93 -8.39 1.66
C LYS A 595 12.80 -8.27 3.20
N GLY A 596 13.82 -8.75 3.91
CA GLY A 596 14.05 -8.38 5.32
C GLY A 596 15.39 -8.87 5.87
N SER A 597 16.38 -7.98 5.97
CA SER A 597 17.27 -7.76 7.13
C SER A 597 18.56 -7.03 6.74
N GLU A 598 18.50 -5.70 6.74
CA GLU A 598 19.52 -4.86 7.38
C GLU A 598 18.76 -3.92 8.34
N GLU A 599 19.39 -3.54 9.45
CA GLU A 599 18.79 -2.72 10.51
C GLU A 599 18.38 -1.33 10.00
N GLU A 600 17.14 -1.23 9.51
CA GLU A 600 16.48 0.04 9.18
C GLU A 600 15.89 0.70 10.44
N PRO A 601 15.75 2.04 10.46
CA PRO A 601 15.07 2.74 11.54
C PRO A 601 13.62 2.25 11.69
N LYS A 602 13.28 1.70 12.85
CA LYS A 602 11.99 1.05 13.13
C LYS A 602 10.85 2.06 13.22
N ILE A 603 9.88 1.96 12.31
CA ILE A 603 8.48 2.35 12.60
C ILE A 603 7.62 1.11 12.46
N GLU A 604 7.20 0.56 13.60
CA GLU A 604 6.44 -0.69 13.65
C GLU A 604 5.04 -0.48 13.04
N GLY A 605 4.68 -1.29 12.03
CA GLY A 605 3.28 -1.51 11.65
C GLY A 605 2.55 -0.33 11.00
N LEU A 606 3.24 0.54 10.25
CA LEU A 606 2.61 1.62 9.49
C LEU A 606 1.59 1.05 8.47
N GLN A 607 0.34 1.49 8.61
CA GLN A 607 -0.79 1.00 7.81
C GLN A 607 -1.64 2.17 7.34
N LEU A 608 -2.01 2.19 6.06
CA LEU A 608 -3.04 3.08 5.54
C LEU A 608 -4.41 2.46 5.86
N ILE A 609 -5.15 3.11 6.77
CA ILE A 609 -6.40 2.57 7.31
C ILE A 609 -7.65 3.22 6.71
N ALA A 610 -7.54 4.45 6.19
CA ALA A 610 -8.64 5.16 5.56
C ALA A 610 -8.16 6.26 4.60
N PHE A 611 -9.04 6.66 3.70
CA PHE A 611 -8.94 7.91 2.95
C PHE A 611 -10.03 8.88 3.40
N LEU A 612 -9.65 10.14 3.59
CA LEU A 612 -10.61 11.25 3.61
C LEU A 612 -10.87 11.67 2.17
N CYS A 613 -12.13 11.68 1.78
CA CYS A 613 -12.57 12.03 0.43
C CYS A 613 -13.42 13.30 0.44
N LYS A 614 -13.34 14.06 -0.64
CA LYS A 614 -14.20 15.20 -0.91
C LYS A 614 -15.22 14.84 -1.97
N LYS A 615 -16.50 15.00 -1.63
CA LYS A 615 -17.64 14.82 -2.53
C LYS A 615 -17.65 15.94 -3.57
N LEU A 616 -17.96 15.59 -4.82
CA LEU A 616 -18.20 16.60 -5.85
C LEU A 616 -19.61 17.18 -5.69
N PRO A 617 -19.77 18.50 -5.89
CA PRO A 617 -21.10 19.08 -6.08
C PRO A 617 -21.64 18.68 -7.47
N LYS A 618 -22.86 19.12 -7.79
CA LYS A 618 -23.38 19.03 -9.16
C LYS A 618 -22.38 19.66 -10.14
N SER A 619 -21.88 18.86 -11.09
CA SER A 619 -20.78 19.23 -11.97
C SER A 619 -20.94 18.56 -13.34
N PRO A 620 -21.15 19.31 -14.44
CA PRO A 620 -21.21 20.78 -14.48
C PRO A 620 -22.51 21.35 -13.90
N ASN A 621 -22.44 22.61 -13.46
CA ASN A 621 -23.61 23.42 -13.06
C ASN A 621 -23.58 24.78 -13.79
N PRO A 622 -23.77 24.80 -15.12
CA PRO A 622 -23.54 25.99 -15.92
C PRO A 622 -24.46 27.15 -15.51
N ASP A 623 -23.92 28.37 -15.52
CA ASP A 623 -24.73 29.58 -15.43
C ASP A 623 -25.39 29.86 -16.80
N PRO A 624 -26.72 29.85 -16.91
CA PRO A 624 -27.41 30.06 -18.18
C PRO A 624 -27.19 31.47 -18.76
N ARG A 625 -26.65 32.41 -17.98
CA ARG A 625 -26.36 33.79 -18.41
C ARG A 625 -25.00 33.94 -19.10
N LEU A 626 -24.13 32.94 -19.02
CA LEU A 626 -22.81 33.00 -19.65
C LEU A 626 -22.88 32.54 -21.12
N ASN A 627 -22.01 33.12 -21.95
CA ASN A 627 -21.83 32.68 -23.33
C ASN A 627 -20.77 31.59 -23.40
N TYR A 628 -21.16 30.40 -23.86
CA TYR A 628 -20.29 29.23 -23.99
C TYR A 628 -19.91 29.06 -25.46
N SER A 629 -18.62 29.03 -25.75
CA SER A 629 -18.07 28.93 -27.10
C SER A 629 -16.94 27.94 -27.17
#